data_AF-A0A2N9I5X6-F1
#
_entry.id   AF-A0A2N9I5X6-F1
#
_cell.length_a   1.000
_cell.length_b   1.000
_cell.length_c   1.000
_cell.angle_alpha   90.00
_cell.angle_beta   90.00
_cell.angle_gamma   90.00
#
_symmetry.space_group_name_H-M   'P 1'
#
loop_
_entity.id
_entity.type
_entity.pdbx_description
1 polymer ?
#
loop_
_entity_poly.entity_id
_entity_poly.type
_entity_poly.pdbx_seq_one_letter_code
_entity_poly.pdbx_strand_id
1 'polypeptide(L)'
;MPAQLCLLNSSPSSSSHFSAARSSHGIVIEEGGRLQAAAVEFAVRGQPGPMSAARPVTSRTSVLADMDAFFQEFERTSFSSRHAEHFWTFDDAKADFEVFRVPRGGIRFLQALWGKYGSCSSYFSRGVHVGSSLLTLLCCVLAHMEHTRLGDITEVHILEWKAVVQEAIEGGFKFGFILDYLRRLARDIFSRRVLVELREAEVRVAALRDALNAVAPSPWDLASARRASAEARTESALHGLLS
;
A
#
# COMPACT_ATOMS: atom_id res chain seq x y z
N MET A 1 -16.61 -3.42 -10.79
CA MET A 1 -17.02 -4.71 -10.23
C MET A 1 -16.91 -4.64 -8.70
N PRO A 2 -17.87 -5.19 -7.93
CA PRO A 2 -17.85 -5.14 -6.47
C PRO A 2 -16.84 -6.13 -5.87
N ALA A 3 -16.25 -5.80 -4.72
CA ALA A 3 -15.21 -6.60 -4.05
C ALA A 3 -15.63 -8.05 -3.72
N GLN A 4 -16.94 -8.32 -3.62
CA GLN A 4 -17.50 -9.66 -3.44
C GLN A 4 -17.05 -10.65 -4.51
N LEU A 5 -17.01 -10.24 -5.79
CA LEU A 5 -16.59 -11.13 -6.87
C LEU A 5 -15.12 -11.56 -6.74
N CYS A 6 -14.28 -10.73 -6.12
CA CYS A 6 -12.86 -11.03 -5.95
C CYS A 6 -12.57 -11.86 -4.68
N LEU A 7 -13.33 -11.63 -3.59
CA LEU A 7 -13.30 -12.47 -2.39
C LEU A 7 -13.78 -13.90 -2.67
N LEU A 8 -14.84 -14.06 -3.47
CA LEU A 8 -15.43 -15.36 -3.77
C LEU A 8 -14.62 -16.18 -4.80
N ASN A 9 -13.80 -15.56 -5.66
CA ASN A 9 -13.01 -16.26 -6.69
C ASN A 9 -11.57 -16.64 -6.27
N SER A 10 -11.15 -16.32 -5.05
CA SER A 10 -9.83 -16.70 -4.54
C SER A 10 -9.85 -18.15 -4.00
N SER A 11 -9.23 -19.09 -4.72
CA SER A 11 -9.00 -20.48 -4.28
C SER A 11 -7.72 -20.58 -3.44
N PRO A 12 -7.67 -21.39 -2.36
CA PRO A 12 -6.46 -21.55 -1.57
C PRO A 12 -5.49 -22.52 -2.25
N SER A 13 -4.33 -22.02 -2.68
CA SER A 13 -3.15 -22.83 -2.96
C SER A 13 -2.45 -23.16 -1.64
N SER A 14 -2.30 -24.45 -1.36
CA SER A 14 -1.74 -25.04 -0.14
C SER A 14 -0.27 -24.68 0.11
N SER A 15 0.08 -24.29 1.34
CA SER A 15 1.44 -24.49 1.86
C SER A 15 1.44 -24.70 3.38
N SER A 16 2.42 -25.48 3.79
CA SER A 16 2.47 -26.38 4.94
C SER A 16 2.98 -25.75 6.23
N HIS A 17 2.57 -26.38 7.34
CA HIS A 17 2.98 -26.21 8.73
C HIS A 17 4.49 -26.01 8.97
N PHE A 18 4.85 -25.07 9.85
CA PHE A 18 5.91 -25.30 10.83
C PHE A 18 5.66 -24.53 12.13
N SER A 19 5.92 -25.20 13.25
CA SER A 19 5.48 -24.90 14.61
C SER A 19 6.43 -24.01 15.42
N ALA A 20 5.86 -23.45 16.48
CA ALA A 20 6.38 -22.47 17.43
C ALA A 20 7.61 -22.89 18.25
N ALA A 21 8.34 -21.88 18.75
CA ALA A 21 9.13 -21.97 19.98
C ALA A 21 8.99 -20.68 20.79
N ARG A 22 8.52 -20.84 22.04
CA ARG A 22 8.29 -19.86 23.08
C ARG A 22 9.56 -19.74 23.93
N SER A 23 9.99 -18.54 24.29
CA SER A 23 10.95 -18.36 25.39
C SER A 23 10.62 -17.09 26.17
N SER A 24 10.50 -17.23 27.49
CA SER A 24 10.21 -16.20 28.46
C SER A 24 11.32 -16.20 29.49
N HIS A 25 11.90 -15.04 29.83
CA HIS A 25 12.43 -14.76 31.18
C HIS A 25 12.86 -13.30 31.34
N GLY A 26 12.59 -12.74 32.53
CA GLY A 26 13.23 -11.51 33.03
C GLY A 26 12.29 -10.58 33.80
N ILE A 27 12.21 -10.74 35.13
CA ILE A 27 11.67 -9.76 36.08
C ILE A 27 12.77 -9.45 37.11
N VAL A 28 13.11 -8.17 37.34
CA VAL A 28 13.68 -7.53 38.58
C VAL A 28 13.55 -6.00 38.32
N ILE A 29 12.68 -5.19 38.93
CA ILE A 29 12.58 -4.55 40.28
C ILE A 29 13.68 -3.50 40.62
N GLU A 30 13.20 -2.24 40.80
CA GLU A 30 13.71 -1.08 41.58
C GLU A 30 15.01 -0.35 41.17
N GLU A 31 15.23 0.96 41.40
CA GLU A 31 14.50 2.09 42.01
C GLU A 31 15.21 3.40 41.55
N GLY A 32 14.52 4.55 41.66
CA GLY A 32 15.10 5.80 42.16
C GLY A 32 15.97 6.68 41.24
N GLY A 33 15.58 7.97 41.11
CA GLY A 33 16.56 9.02 40.81
C GLY A 33 16.12 10.22 39.97
N ARG A 34 15.34 11.12 40.57
CA ARG A 34 15.32 12.60 40.45
C ARG A 34 15.82 13.31 39.15
N LEU A 35 14.91 14.15 38.67
CA LEU A 35 15.05 15.32 37.80
C LEU A 35 16.17 16.30 38.22
N GLN A 36 16.99 16.75 37.24
CA GLN A 36 17.48 18.13 37.03
C GLN A 36 17.78 18.26 35.51
N ALA A 37 17.13 19.12 34.72
CA ALA A 37 17.22 20.58 34.65
C ALA A 37 18.61 21.11 34.26
N ALA A 38 18.82 21.35 32.96
CA ALA A 38 19.72 22.38 32.45
C ALA A 38 19.39 22.65 30.97
N ALA A 39 18.62 23.72 30.74
CA ALA A 39 18.51 24.37 29.45
C ALA A 39 19.80 25.16 29.20
N VAL A 40 20.40 24.99 28.03
CA VAL A 40 21.50 25.85 27.57
C VAL A 40 21.09 26.43 26.22
N GLU A 41 20.70 27.71 26.25
CA GLU A 41 20.61 28.56 25.07
C GLU A 41 22.02 28.78 24.50
N PHE A 42 22.16 28.69 23.18
CA PHE A 42 23.33 29.19 22.48
C PHE A 42 22.88 30.20 21.43
N ALA A 43 23.04 31.48 21.75
CA ALA A 43 22.90 32.57 20.81
C ALA A 43 24.15 32.65 19.93
N VAL A 44 24.02 32.32 18.64
CA VAL A 44 25.00 32.71 17.62
C VAL A 44 24.33 33.71 16.69
N ARG A 45 24.72 34.97 16.89
CA ARG A 45 24.41 36.11 16.03
C ARG A 45 25.34 36.07 14.82
N GLY A 46 24.80 35.68 13.67
CA GLY A 46 25.47 35.78 12.37
C GLY A 46 24.47 35.55 11.24
N GLN A 47 23.96 36.63 10.67
CA GLN A 47 23.17 36.62 9.43
C GLN A 47 24.08 36.28 8.23
N PRO A 48 23.64 35.40 7.32
CA PRO A 48 24.03 35.47 5.92
C PRO A 48 22.80 35.77 5.04
N GLY A 49 22.98 36.70 4.09
CA GLY A 49 21.99 37.07 3.07
C GLY A 49 21.60 35.92 2.13
N PRO A 50 20.58 36.14 1.28
CA PRO A 50 19.78 35.07 0.69
C PRO A 50 20.55 34.39 -0.43
N MET A 51 21.14 33.23 -0.15
CA MET A 51 21.42 32.27 -1.21
C MET A 51 20.11 31.56 -1.51
N SER A 52 19.59 31.78 -2.72
CA SER A 52 18.44 31.08 -3.28
C SER A 52 18.71 29.58 -3.21
N ALA A 53 18.29 28.96 -2.11
CA ALA A 53 18.19 27.53 -1.99
C ALA A 53 17.23 27.11 -3.10
N ALA A 54 17.77 26.39 -4.09
CA ALA A 54 16.96 25.49 -4.89
C ALA A 54 16.08 24.75 -3.89
N ARG A 55 14.76 24.94 -3.99
CA ARG A 55 13.80 24.22 -3.15
C ARG A 55 14.27 22.77 -3.12
N PRO A 56 14.52 22.19 -1.93
CA PRO A 56 14.52 20.74 -1.84
C PRO A 56 13.15 20.36 -2.37
N VAL A 57 13.13 19.70 -3.54
CA VAL A 57 11.95 18.96 -3.97
C VAL A 57 11.70 18.00 -2.83
N THR A 58 10.70 18.33 -2.01
CA THR A 58 10.28 17.57 -0.85
C THR A 58 10.23 16.11 -1.26
N SER A 59 11.00 15.30 -0.54
CA SER A 59 11.31 13.91 -0.85
C SER A 59 10.15 13.19 -1.55
N ARG A 60 10.31 12.89 -2.84
CA ARG A 60 9.59 11.78 -3.46
C ARG A 60 10.11 10.53 -2.76
N THR A 61 9.51 10.14 -1.64
CA THR A 61 9.62 8.75 -1.20
C THR A 61 9.16 7.90 -2.37
N SER A 62 10.01 6.97 -2.80
CA SER A 62 9.69 6.14 -3.96
C SER A 62 8.44 5.33 -3.61
N VAL A 63 7.55 5.12 -4.58
CA VAL A 63 6.36 4.25 -4.40
C VAL A 63 6.76 2.86 -3.86
N LEU A 64 7.98 2.42 -4.15
CA LEU A 64 8.57 1.20 -3.59
C LEU A 64 8.83 1.29 -2.09
N ALA A 65 9.36 2.40 -1.58
CA ALA A 65 9.54 2.61 -0.15
C ALA A 65 8.20 2.65 0.59
N ASP A 66 7.19 3.30 0.01
CA ASP A 66 5.83 3.29 0.56
C ASP A 66 5.24 1.87 0.57
N MET A 67 5.45 1.10 -0.50
CA MET A 67 5.02 -0.30 -0.60
C MET A 67 5.68 -1.17 0.47
N ASP A 68 6.98 -1.03 0.68
CA ASP A 68 7.72 -1.79 1.69
C ASP A 68 7.24 -1.44 3.10
N ALA A 69 7.06 -0.15 3.40
CA ALA A 69 6.51 0.32 4.68
C ALA A 69 5.10 -0.21 4.91
N PHE A 70 4.25 -0.20 3.88
CA PHE A 70 2.90 -0.74 3.97
C PHE A 70 2.89 -2.24 4.28
N PHE A 71 3.67 -3.06 3.56
CA PHE A 71 3.67 -4.51 3.80
C PHE A 71 4.32 -4.87 5.14
N GLN A 72 5.28 -4.09 5.62
CA GLN A 72 5.77 -4.23 6.99
C GLN A 72 4.63 -4.02 8.00
N GLU A 73 3.81 -2.97 7.84
CA GLU A 73 2.66 -2.73 8.70
C GLU A 73 1.56 -3.79 8.54
N PHE A 74 1.34 -4.26 7.31
CA PHE A 74 0.36 -5.30 7.02
C PHE A 74 0.67 -6.60 7.75
N GLU A 75 1.93 -7.02 7.78
CA GLU A 75 2.36 -8.27 8.44
C GLU A 75 2.46 -8.16 9.97
N ARG A 76 2.54 -6.95 10.54
CA ARG A 76 2.53 -6.77 12.00
C ARG A 76 1.19 -7.18 12.58
N THR A 77 1.15 -7.87 13.72
CA THR A 77 -0.13 -8.14 14.40
C THR A 77 -0.78 -6.83 14.83
N SER A 78 -2.04 -6.62 14.44
CA SER A 78 -2.82 -5.43 14.80
C SER A 78 -4.29 -5.78 14.99
N PHE A 79 -4.95 -5.05 15.89
CA PHE A 79 -6.36 -5.22 16.24
C PHE A 79 -7.11 -3.94 15.94
N SER A 80 -8.40 -4.06 15.64
CA SER A 80 -9.23 -2.89 15.41
C SER A 80 -9.50 -2.18 16.73
N SER A 81 -9.15 -0.90 16.82
CA SER A 81 -9.68 0.00 17.86
C SER A 81 -11.04 0.58 17.48
N ARG A 82 -11.54 0.28 16.28
CA ARG A 82 -12.74 0.88 15.70
C ARG A 82 -13.98 0.07 16.01
N HIS A 83 -15.08 0.78 16.27
CA HIS A 83 -16.40 0.20 16.42
C HIS A 83 -17.04 -0.14 15.07
N ALA A 84 -18.12 -0.93 15.10
CA ALA A 84 -18.78 -1.45 13.91
C ALA A 84 -19.31 -0.33 12.99
N GLU A 85 -19.81 0.74 13.59
CA GLU A 85 -20.44 1.88 12.93
C GLU A 85 -19.45 2.70 12.09
N HIS A 86 -18.14 2.61 12.40
CA HIS A 86 -17.09 3.23 11.57
C HIS A 86 -17.05 2.63 10.16
N PHE A 87 -17.34 1.33 10.04
CA PHE A 87 -17.25 0.61 8.76
C PHE A 87 -18.57 0.65 8.01
N TRP A 88 -19.64 0.29 8.70
CA TRP A 88 -20.97 0.19 8.10
C TRP A 88 -22.04 0.17 9.17
N THR A 89 -23.16 0.84 8.92
CA THR A 89 -24.34 0.76 9.78
C THR A 89 -25.42 -0.02 9.06
N PHE A 90 -25.91 -1.08 9.70
CA PHE A 90 -27.07 -1.82 9.22
C PHE A 90 -28.33 -1.21 9.82
N ASP A 91 -29.31 -0.88 8.98
CA ASP A 91 -30.59 -0.31 9.42
C ASP A 91 -31.57 -1.37 9.96
N ASP A 92 -31.18 -2.64 9.95
CA ASP A 92 -32.06 -3.75 10.27
C ASP A 92 -31.87 -4.29 11.69
N ALA A 93 -32.92 -4.95 12.17
CA ALA A 93 -32.89 -5.62 13.46
C ALA A 93 -31.87 -6.77 13.44
N LYS A 94 -31.17 -6.96 14.56
CA LYS A 94 -30.31 -8.12 14.75
C LYS A 94 -31.13 -9.41 14.69
N ALA A 95 -30.56 -10.43 14.08
CA ALA A 95 -31.11 -11.78 13.98
C ALA A 95 -30.07 -12.80 14.46
N ASP A 96 -30.56 -13.99 14.79
CA ASP A 96 -29.71 -15.06 15.26
C ASP A 96 -29.03 -15.73 14.06
N PHE A 97 -27.71 -15.91 14.19
CA PHE A 97 -26.88 -16.70 13.31
C PHE A 97 -26.14 -17.72 14.18
N GLU A 98 -26.57 -18.97 14.12
CA GLU A 98 -26.18 -20.01 15.08
C GLU A 98 -26.51 -19.57 16.52
N VAL A 99 -25.51 -19.44 17.38
CA VAL A 99 -25.67 -18.97 18.77
C VAL A 99 -25.43 -17.45 18.92
N PHE A 100 -25.08 -16.76 17.83
CA PHE A 100 -24.65 -15.36 17.86
C PHE A 100 -25.74 -14.42 17.35
N ARG A 101 -25.80 -13.23 17.93
CA ARG A 101 -26.76 -12.19 17.53
C ARG A 101 -26.08 -11.11 16.69
N VAL A 102 -26.41 -11.06 15.40
CA VAL A 102 -25.71 -10.24 14.39
C VAL A 102 -26.70 -9.41 13.56
N PRO A 103 -26.26 -8.34 12.86
CA PRO A 103 -27.14 -7.61 11.92
C PRO A 103 -27.69 -8.54 10.84
N ARG A 104 -28.99 -8.43 10.54
CA ARG A 104 -29.66 -9.35 9.61
C ARG A 104 -29.10 -9.24 8.19
N GLY A 105 -28.74 -8.05 7.76
CA GLY A 105 -28.18 -7.77 6.44
C GLY A 105 -26.75 -8.27 6.31
N GLY A 106 -26.09 -8.53 7.45
CA GLY A 106 -24.79 -9.15 7.54
C GLY A 106 -24.81 -10.68 7.36
N ILE A 107 -25.94 -11.33 7.66
CA ILE A 107 -26.06 -12.80 7.64
C ILE A 107 -25.70 -13.38 6.28
N ARG A 108 -26.04 -12.72 5.17
CA ARG A 108 -25.68 -13.18 3.82
C ARG A 108 -24.18 -13.34 3.62
N PHE A 109 -23.36 -12.47 4.23
CA PHE A 109 -21.91 -12.59 4.15
C PHE A 109 -21.43 -13.79 4.96
N LEU A 110 -21.95 -13.96 6.18
CA LEU A 110 -21.58 -15.08 7.03
C LEU A 110 -21.98 -16.42 6.40
N GLN A 111 -23.17 -16.51 5.81
CA GLN A 111 -23.61 -17.67 5.05
C GLN A 111 -22.70 -17.98 3.87
N ALA A 112 -22.29 -16.97 3.10
CA ALA A 112 -21.37 -17.14 1.98
C ALA A 112 -19.99 -17.63 2.44
N LEU A 113 -19.49 -17.11 3.55
CA LEU A 113 -18.22 -17.54 4.14
C LEU A 113 -18.32 -18.99 4.68
N TRP A 114 -19.39 -19.32 5.40
CA TRP A 114 -19.59 -20.64 6.01
C TRP A 114 -19.83 -21.72 4.97
N GLY A 115 -20.61 -21.40 3.92
CA GLY A 115 -20.89 -22.33 2.83
C GLY A 115 -19.62 -22.73 2.06
N LYS A 116 -18.61 -21.86 2.03
CA LYS A 116 -17.35 -22.12 1.33
C LYS A 116 -16.25 -22.70 2.23
N TYR A 117 -16.27 -22.45 3.55
CA TYR A 117 -15.13 -22.74 4.43
C TYR A 117 -15.46 -23.42 5.77
N GLY A 118 -16.74 -23.73 6.02
CA GLY A 118 -17.20 -24.45 7.22
C GLY A 118 -17.54 -23.55 8.41
N SER A 119 -18.43 -24.05 9.28
CA SER A 119 -18.93 -23.30 10.45
C SER A 119 -17.90 -23.17 11.57
N CYS A 120 -17.97 -22.04 12.31
CA CYS A 120 -17.09 -21.74 13.44
C CYS A 120 -17.74 -21.81 14.85
N SER A 121 -19.00 -22.25 14.99
CA SER A 121 -19.70 -22.28 16.31
C SER A 121 -18.92 -23.00 17.42
N SER A 122 -18.14 -24.03 17.09
CA SER A 122 -17.34 -24.79 18.05
C SER A 122 -15.98 -24.15 18.40
N TYR A 123 -15.54 -23.10 17.69
CA TYR A 123 -14.18 -22.56 17.79
C TYR A 123 -14.07 -21.31 18.67
N PHE A 124 -15.18 -20.61 18.89
CA PHE A 124 -15.16 -19.38 19.69
C PHE A 124 -15.29 -19.68 21.19
N SER A 125 -14.16 -20.01 21.83
CA SER A 125 -14.08 -20.30 23.27
C SER A 125 -14.28 -19.07 24.17
N ARG A 126 -14.36 -17.87 23.60
CA ARG A 126 -14.41 -16.58 24.32
C ARG A 126 -15.83 -16.08 24.67
N GLY A 127 -16.86 -16.89 24.44
CA GLY A 127 -18.23 -16.64 24.88
C GLY A 127 -19.13 -15.91 23.87
N VAL A 128 -20.43 -16.12 23.99
CA VAL A 128 -21.44 -15.71 22.99
C VAL A 128 -21.49 -14.19 22.76
N HIS A 129 -21.30 -13.38 23.81
CA HIS A 129 -21.33 -11.92 23.68
C HIS A 129 -20.15 -11.38 22.86
N VAL A 130 -18.93 -11.83 23.17
CA VAL A 130 -17.73 -11.39 22.44
C VAL A 130 -17.78 -11.88 20.99
N GLY A 131 -18.25 -13.11 20.77
CA GLY A 131 -18.41 -13.65 19.42
C GLY A 131 -19.46 -12.89 18.61
N SER A 132 -20.57 -12.50 19.23
CA SER A 132 -21.60 -11.67 18.58
C SER A 132 -21.05 -10.29 18.19
N SER A 133 -20.26 -9.65 19.06
CA SER A 133 -19.62 -8.37 18.75
C SER A 133 -18.61 -8.48 17.61
N LEU A 134 -17.76 -9.52 17.62
CA LEU A 134 -16.76 -9.74 16.59
C LEU A 134 -17.39 -10.08 15.23
N LEU A 135 -18.43 -10.93 15.21
CA LEU A 135 -19.17 -11.23 13.99
C LEU A 135 -19.95 -10.01 13.47
N THR A 136 -20.45 -9.15 14.37
CA THR A 136 -21.04 -7.86 13.97
C THR A 136 -20.01 -6.98 13.29
N LEU A 137 -18.81 -6.83 13.88
CA LEU A 137 -17.71 -6.04 13.31
C LEU A 137 -17.29 -6.58 11.95
N LEU A 138 -17.16 -7.91 11.83
CA LEU A 138 -16.85 -8.57 10.57
C LEU A 138 -17.94 -8.33 9.50
N CYS A 139 -19.23 -8.42 9.87
CA CYS A 139 -20.32 -8.09 8.95
C CYS A 139 -20.21 -6.65 8.43
N CYS A 140 -19.89 -5.70 9.31
CA CYS A 140 -19.72 -4.30 8.92
C CYS A 140 -18.52 -4.10 8.01
N VAL A 141 -17.40 -4.78 8.26
CA VAL A 141 -16.23 -4.76 7.37
C VAL A 141 -16.55 -5.36 6.00
N LEU A 142 -17.25 -6.49 5.94
CA LEU A 142 -17.64 -7.12 4.67
C LEU A 142 -18.63 -6.27 3.87
N ALA A 143 -19.57 -5.61 4.56
CA ALA A 143 -20.45 -4.62 3.94
C ALA A 143 -19.67 -3.42 3.44
N HIS A 144 -18.74 -2.88 4.23
CA HIS A 144 -17.88 -1.77 3.80
C HIS A 144 -17.09 -2.16 2.55
N MET A 145 -16.44 -3.33 2.54
CA MET A 145 -15.73 -3.84 1.36
C MET A 145 -16.63 -3.95 0.12
N GLU A 146 -17.86 -4.43 0.27
CA GLU A 146 -18.79 -4.58 -0.86
C GLU A 146 -19.21 -3.23 -1.45
N HIS A 147 -19.38 -2.21 -0.61
CA HIS A 147 -19.85 -0.89 -1.00
C HIS A 147 -18.73 0.09 -1.38
N THR A 148 -17.48 -0.21 -1.03
CA THR A 148 -16.32 0.57 -1.47
C THR A 148 -15.95 0.16 -2.90
N ARG A 149 -15.97 1.13 -3.83
CA ARG A 149 -15.55 0.90 -5.21
C ARG A 149 -14.04 0.61 -5.23
N LEU A 150 -13.59 -0.28 -6.12
CA LEU A 150 -12.17 -0.66 -6.21
C LEU A 150 -11.21 0.54 -6.36
N GLY A 151 -11.62 1.60 -7.06
CA GLY A 151 -10.82 2.81 -7.22
C GLY A 151 -10.74 3.71 -5.98
N ASP A 152 -11.67 3.56 -5.05
CA ASP A 152 -11.75 4.34 -3.80
C ASP A 152 -11.12 3.60 -2.62
N ILE A 153 -10.59 2.39 -2.85
CA ILE A 153 -9.88 1.62 -1.83
C ILE A 153 -8.52 2.25 -1.58
N THR A 154 -8.23 2.55 -0.32
CA THR A 154 -6.97 3.15 0.13
C THR A 154 -6.17 2.13 0.95
N GLU A 155 -4.89 2.43 1.17
CA GLU A 155 -4.03 1.66 2.08
C GLU A 155 -4.62 1.59 3.49
N VAL A 156 -5.21 2.69 3.97
CA VAL A 156 -5.88 2.77 5.27
C VAL A 156 -7.06 1.79 5.35
N HIS A 157 -7.91 1.75 4.30
CA HIS A 157 -9.00 0.78 4.24
C HIS A 157 -8.49 -0.66 4.39
N ILE A 158 -7.41 -1.01 3.70
CA ILE A 158 -6.85 -2.37 3.76
C ILE A 158 -6.35 -2.71 5.18
N LEU A 159 -5.64 -1.79 5.83
CA LEU A 159 -5.12 -2.02 7.18
C LEU A 159 -6.24 -2.15 8.22
N GLU A 160 -7.28 -1.31 8.14
CA GLU A 160 -8.43 -1.38 9.04
C GLU A 160 -9.21 -2.69 8.86
N TRP A 161 -9.47 -3.07 7.61
CA TRP A 161 -10.11 -4.35 7.29
C TRP A 161 -9.28 -5.53 7.78
N LYS A 162 -7.98 -5.49 7.56
CA LYS A 162 -7.04 -6.52 8.01
C LYS A 162 -7.06 -6.66 9.52
N ALA A 163 -7.10 -5.56 10.27
CA ALA A 163 -7.12 -5.58 11.73
C ALA A 163 -8.35 -6.32 12.29
N VAL A 164 -9.54 -6.10 11.71
CA VAL A 164 -10.77 -6.83 12.10
C VAL A 164 -10.70 -8.31 11.75
N VAL A 165 -10.20 -8.63 10.55
CA VAL A 165 -10.06 -10.02 10.11
C VAL A 165 -9.04 -10.77 10.97
N GLN A 166 -7.94 -10.11 11.33
CA GLN A 166 -6.92 -10.64 12.23
C GLN A 166 -7.48 -10.93 13.61
N GLU A 167 -8.26 -10.00 14.18
CA GLU A 167 -8.93 -10.20 15.46
C GLU A 167 -9.89 -11.39 15.43
N ALA A 168 -10.61 -11.59 14.31
CA ALA A 168 -11.43 -12.76 14.10
C ALA A 168 -10.59 -14.05 14.01
N ILE A 169 -9.45 -14.03 13.33
CA ILE A 169 -8.58 -15.20 13.25
C ILE A 169 -8.06 -15.60 14.62
N GLU A 170 -7.62 -14.62 15.42
CA GLU A 170 -7.24 -14.87 16.80
C GLU A 170 -8.42 -15.34 17.64
N GLY A 171 -9.65 -14.96 17.24
CA GLY A 171 -10.94 -15.47 17.71
C GLY A 171 -11.13 -16.97 17.58
N GLY A 172 -10.29 -17.63 16.78
CA GLY A 172 -10.45 -19.03 16.38
C GLY A 172 -11.14 -19.18 15.04
N PHE A 173 -11.50 -18.08 14.36
CA PHE A 173 -12.12 -18.14 13.04
C PHE A 173 -11.07 -18.43 11.94
N LYS A 174 -11.41 -19.25 10.95
CA LYS A 174 -10.47 -19.66 9.89
C LYS A 174 -10.52 -18.72 8.68
N PHE A 175 -10.26 -17.42 8.89
CA PHE A 175 -10.36 -16.39 7.84
C PHE A 175 -9.03 -16.00 7.17
N GLY A 176 -7.99 -16.83 7.24
CA GLY A 176 -6.68 -16.52 6.64
C GLY A 176 -6.75 -16.14 5.15
N PHE A 177 -7.69 -16.72 4.41
CA PHE A 177 -7.90 -16.39 2.99
C PHE A 177 -8.34 -14.93 2.75
N ILE A 178 -9.02 -14.31 3.72
CA ILE A 178 -9.41 -12.89 3.62
C ILE A 178 -8.14 -12.02 3.73
N LEU A 179 -7.20 -12.37 4.61
CA LEU A 179 -5.89 -11.70 4.67
C LEU A 179 -5.14 -11.86 3.35
N ASP A 180 -5.17 -13.04 2.73
CA ASP A 180 -4.55 -13.24 1.41
C ASP A 180 -5.20 -12.39 0.32
N TYR A 181 -6.53 -12.24 0.36
CA TYR A 181 -7.25 -11.35 -0.52
C TYR A 181 -6.83 -9.89 -0.33
N LEU A 182 -6.77 -9.42 0.91
CA LEU A 182 -6.32 -8.07 1.24
C LEU A 182 -4.88 -7.81 0.78
N ARG A 183 -3.99 -8.79 0.96
CA ARG A 183 -2.61 -8.72 0.48
C ARG A 183 -2.54 -8.60 -1.04
N ARG A 184 -3.38 -9.35 -1.78
CA ARG A 184 -3.49 -9.21 -3.25
C ARG A 184 -4.03 -7.85 -3.67
N LEU A 185 -5.05 -7.35 -2.98
CA LEU A 185 -5.65 -6.05 -3.24
C LEU A 185 -4.65 -4.90 -3.02
N ALA A 186 -3.84 -4.98 -1.96
CA ALA A 186 -2.77 -4.01 -1.73
C ALA A 186 -1.75 -4.02 -2.88
N ARG A 187 -1.30 -5.20 -3.31
CA ARG A 187 -0.37 -5.32 -4.45
C ARG A 187 -0.92 -4.66 -5.71
N ASP A 188 -2.21 -4.83 -6.00
CA ASP A 188 -2.86 -4.22 -7.15
C ASP A 188 -2.89 -2.68 -7.06
N ILE A 189 -3.16 -2.12 -5.88
CA ILE A 189 -3.10 -0.67 -5.63
C ILE A 189 -1.68 -0.13 -5.87
N PHE A 190 -0.67 -0.75 -5.27
CA PHE A 190 0.72 -0.32 -5.47
C PHE A 190 1.17 -0.51 -6.92
N SER A 191 0.76 -1.60 -7.57
CA SER A 191 1.08 -1.84 -8.99
C SER A 191 0.54 -0.72 -9.88
N ARG A 192 -0.69 -0.25 -9.63
CA ARG A 192 -1.24 0.92 -10.34
C ARG A 192 -0.41 2.19 -10.12
N ARG A 193 0.03 2.47 -8.88
CA ARG A 193 0.88 3.62 -8.57
C ARG A 193 2.24 3.54 -9.29
N VAL A 194 2.86 2.36 -9.30
CA VAL A 194 4.13 2.12 -10.01
C VAL A 194 3.98 2.33 -11.52
N LEU A 195 2.88 1.87 -12.12
CA LEU A 195 2.60 2.07 -13.54
C LEU A 195 2.48 3.56 -13.93
N VAL A 196 1.90 4.39 -13.06
CA VAL A 196 1.81 5.84 -13.28
C VAL A 196 3.20 6.48 -13.27
N GLU A 197 4.02 6.20 -12.26
CA GLU A 197 5.39 6.71 -12.17
C GLU A 197 6.26 6.22 -13.34
N LEU A 198 6.09 4.96 -13.77
CA LEU A 198 6.75 4.43 -14.96
C LEU A 198 6.36 5.22 -16.22
N ARG A 199 5.08 5.52 -16.40
CA ARG A 199 4.62 6.27 -17.58
C ARG A 199 5.15 7.71 -17.57
N GLU A 200 5.19 8.37 -16.42
CA GLU A 200 5.82 9.68 -16.29
C GLU A 200 7.32 9.63 -16.63
N ALA A 201 8.02 8.60 -16.16
CA ALA A 201 9.44 8.41 -16.46
C ALA A 201 9.67 8.20 -17.97
N GLU A 202 8.84 7.39 -18.64
CA GLU A 202 8.90 7.21 -20.09
C GLU A 202 8.75 8.53 -20.85
N VAL A 203 7.79 9.38 -20.45
CA VAL A 203 7.59 10.71 -21.07
C VAL A 203 8.83 11.59 -20.86
N ARG A 204 9.41 11.59 -19.65
CA ARG A 204 10.64 12.34 -19.36
C ARG A 204 11.82 11.85 -20.21
N VAL A 205 11.97 10.53 -20.36
CA VAL A 205 13.03 9.92 -21.19
C VAL A 205 12.84 10.28 -22.66
N ALA A 206 11.61 10.25 -23.18
CA ALA A 206 11.33 10.64 -24.56
C ALA A 206 11.70 12.12 -24.80
N ALA A 207 11.30 13.03 -23.90
CA ALA A 207 11.63 14.45 -24.00
C ALA A 207 13.15 14.70 -23.99
N LEU A 208 13.90 13.98 -23.13
CA LEU A 208 15.36 14.07 -23.08
C LEU A 208 16.00 13.58 -24.39
N ARG A 209 15.49 12.48 -24.95
CA ARG A 209 15.98 11.95 -26.23
C ARG A 209 15.74 12.96 -27.37
N ASP A 210 14.56 13.57 -27.42
CA ASP A 210 14.22 14.55 -28.45
C ASP A 210 15.07 15.82 -28.32
N ALA A 211 15.30 16.30 -27.09
CA ALA A 211 16.20 17.42 -26.83
C ALA A 211 17.65 17.12 -27.22
N LEU A 212 18.14 15.91 -26.94
CA LEU A 212 19.49 15.48 -27.32
C LEU A 212 19.66 15.46 -28.84
N ASN A 213 18.68 14.91 -29.58
CA ASN A 213 18.70 14.88 -31.04
C ASN A 213 18.67 16.28 -31.67
N ALA A 214 18.06 17.27 -31.00
CA ALA A 214 18.06 18.66 -31.47
C ALA A 214 19.42 19.36 -31.28
N VAL A 215 20.17 19.02 -30.23
CA VAL A 215 21.45 19.68 -29.90
C VAL A 215 22.65 18.99 -30.55
N ALA A 216 22.60 17.66 -30.70
CA ALA A 216 23.62 16.87 -31.35
C ALA A 216 23.02 16.23 -32.62
N PRO A 217 23.20 16.83 -33.81
CA PRO A 217 22.87 16.16 -35.06
C PRO A 217 23.58 14.81 -35.09
N SER A 218 23.00 13.81 -35.77
CA SER A 218 23.61 12.48 -35.75
C SER A 218 25.08 12.58 -36.21
N PRO A 219 25.99 11.77 -35.66
CA PRO A 219 27.40 11.78 -36.08
C PRO A 219 27.55 11.61 -37.60
N TRP A 220 26.60 10.95 -38.24
CA TRP A 220 26.49 10.78 -39.68
C TRP A 220 26.06 12.07 -40.41
N ASP A 221 25.17 12.87 -39.85
CA ASP A 221 24.78 14.17 -40.42
C ASP A 221 25.96 15.15 -40.36
N LEU A 222 26.70 15.17 -39.25
CA LEU A 222 27.91 15.97 -39.10
C LEU A 222 29.02 15.52 -40.05
N ALA A 223 29.22 14.20 -40.20
CA ALA A 223 30.21 13.66 -41.12
C ALA A 223 29.85 13.96 -42.59
N SER A 224 28.57 13.88 -42.95
CA SER A 224 28.08 14.18 -44.30
C SER A 224 28.17 15.67 -44.62
N ALA A 225 27.76 16.54 -43.70
CA ALA A 225 27.87 17.99 -43.84
C ALA A 225 29.34 18.45 -43.98
N ARG A 226 30.26 17.84 -43.21
CA ARG A 226 31.70 18.11 -43.35
C ARG A 226 32.23 17.69 -44.72
N ARG A 227 31.80 16.55 -45.25
CA ARG A 227 32.22 16.05 -46.56
C ARG A 227 31.72 16.96 -47.69
N ALA A 228 30.43 17.31 -47.68
CA ALA A 228 29.85 18.26 -48.63
C ALA A 228 30.51 19.65 -48.58
N SER A 229 30.85 20.13 -47.37
CA SER A 229 31.57 21.41 -47.20
C SER A 229 33.01 21.36 -47.74
N ALA A 230 33.69 20.20 -47.64
CA ALA A 230 35.01 20.01 -48.19
C ALA A 230 34.98 19.98 -49.73
N GLU A 231 34.01 19.29 -50.32
CA GLU A 231 33.79 19.20 -51.78
C GLU A 231 33.50 20.59 -52.39
N ALA A 232 32.62 21.39 -51.77
CA ALA A 232 32.32 22.74 -52.23
C ALA A 232 33.55 23.67 -52.18
N ARG A 233 34.43 23.52 -51.16
CA ARG A 233 35.68 24.29 -51.07
C ARG A 233 36.67 23.90 -52.17
N THR A 234 36.74 22.62 -52.53
CA THR A 234 37.61 22.16 -53.63
C THR A 234 37.13 22.66 -54.98
N GLU A 235 35.82 22.64 -55.26
CA GLU A 235 35.27 23.20 -56.50
C GLU A 235 35.51 24.71 -56.62
N SER A 236 35.31 25.46 -55.53
CA SER A 236 35.56 26.91 -55.53
C SER A 236 37.04 27.26 -55.75
N ALA A 237 37.98 26.47 -55.21
CA ALA A 237 39.41 26.68 -55.40
C ALA A 237 39.85 26.38 -56.84
N LEU A 238 39.27 25.36 -57.47
CA LEU A 238 39.53 25.02 -58.87
C LEU A 238 39.00 26.11 -59.81
N HIS A 239 37.82 26.67 -59.53
CA HIS A 239 37.23 27.73 -60.35
C HIS A 239 38.01 29.05 -60.28
N GLY A 240 38.63 29.36 -59.13
CA GLY A 240 39.49 30.54 -58.94
C GLY A 240 40.90 30.41 -59.55
N LEU A 241 41.34 29.19 -59.89
CA LEU A 241 42.60 28.94 -60.61
C LEU A 241 42.44 28.99 -62.14
N LEU A 242 41.21 28.88 -62.62
CA LEU A 242 40.87 28.84 -64.05
C LEU A 242 40.27 30.17 -64.57
N SER A 243 40.16 31.19 -63.73
CA SER A 243 39.77 32.57 -64.08
C SER A 243 40.97 33.51 -64.02
#